data_AF-A0A7K8QYV1-F1
#
_entry.id   AF-A0A7K8QYV1-F1
#
_cell.length_a   1.000
_cell.length_b   1.000
_cell.length_c   1.000
_cell.angle_alpha   90.00
_cell.angle_beta   90.00
_cell.angle_gamma   90.00
#
_symmetry.space_group_name_H-M   'P 1'
#
loop_
_entity.id
_entity.type
_entity.pdbx_description
1 polymer ?
#
loop_
_entity_poly.entity_id
_entity_poly.type
_entity_poly.pdbx_seq_one_letter_code
_entity_poly.pdbx_strand_id
1 'polypeptide(L)'
;DKKGQRINSAPQQIEVFPPFRLLPRKVTLIIGATIQITSEGGPQPLSNIIFSLDDGRVAVVNSTGLLTGLAVGHGLLTGVVQAVDAETGQLVVVSQDKVEVEVVQLTAVRIHAPITRMKTGTQMPVYVMGITSSQTPFSFGNAVPGLTFHWSVTKRDTLDVKTRHSEASFQLPAKYNFAVDVYGRVKGRTGLKVVVKVLDPAANQFYNMAKELSDEIQIQVFEKLHLITPEVEAKQILMSPNSFIKLRTNR
;
A
#
# COMPACT_ATOMS: atom_id res chain seq x y z
N ASP A 1 -12.84 -25.89 -69.84
CA ASP A 1 -12.08 -24.71 -69.38
C ASP A 1 -12.55 -24.30 -67.99
N LYS A 2 -11.87 -24.74 -66.91
CA LYS A 2 -12.08 -24.29 -65.52
C LYS A 2 -10.84 -24.65 -64.68
N LYS A 3 -9.72 -23.94 -64.90
CA LYS A 3 -8.56 -24.03 -64.00
C LYS A 3 -8.87 -23.20 -62.75
N GLY A 4 -8.95 -23.83 -61.59
CA GLY A 4 -9.11 -23.17 -60.29
C GLY A 4 -7.95 -22.22 -60.04
N GLN A 5 -8.23 -20.91 -60.15
CA GLN A 5 -7.23 -19.86 -60.00
C GLN A 5 -7.03 -19.60 -58.50
N ARG A 6 -5.85 -19.91 -57.97
CA ARG A 6 -5.47 -19.52 -56.60
C ARG A 6 -5.09 -18.04 -56.60
N ILE A 7 -5.83 -17.26 -55.81
CA ILE A 7 -5.56 -15.85 -55.55
C ILE A 7 -4.66 -15.80 -54.31
N ASN A 8 -3.47 -15.23 -54.44
CA ASN A 8 -2.55 -15.02 -53.32
C ASN A 8 -2.49 -13.52 -53.00
N SER A 9 -2.54 -13.17 -51.72
CA SER A 9 -2.28 -11.81 -51.24
C SER A 9 -0.79 -11.62 -50.93
N ALA A 10 -0.36 -10.37 -50.83
CA ALA A 10 0.96 -10.06 -50.27
C ALA A 10 1.03 -10.54 -48.81
N PRO A 11 2.17 -11.10 -48.35
CA PRO A 11 2.36 -11.44 -46.94
C PRO A 11 2.19 -10.19 -46.06
N GLN A 12 1.33 -10.28 -45.06
CA GLN A 12 1.10 -9.21 -44.09
C GLN A 12 1.75 -9.60 -42.76
N GLN A 13 2.57 -8.70 -42.20
CA GLN A 13 3.19 -8.93 -40.89
C GLN A 13 2.12 -8.78 -39.81
N ILE A 14 1.90 -9.85 -39.03
CA ILE A 14 0.97 -9.86 -37.90
C ILE A 14 1.79 -9.84 -36.62
N GLU A 15 1.54 -8.85 -35.78
CA GLU A 15 2.10 -8.79 -34.44
C GLU A 15 0.99 -9.04 -33.41
N VAL A 16 1.29 -9.92 -32.45
CA VAL A 16 0.38 -10.27 -31.35
C VAL A 16 1.04 -9.85 -30.05
N PHE A 17 0.34 -9.05 -29.27
CA PHE A 17 0.80 -8.53 -27.98
C PHE A 17 -0.20 -8.85 -26.87
N PRO A 18 0.27 -8.93 -25.60
CA PRO A 18 -0.62 -9.00 -24.44
C PRO A 18 -1.60 -7.81 -24.43
N PRO A 19 -2.78 -7.96 -23.79
CA PRO A 19 -3.74 -6.88 -23.70
C PRO A 19 -3.12 -5.66 -23.00
N PHE A 20 -3.39 -4.46 -23.53
CA PHE A 20 -3.00 -3.23 -22.87
C PHE A 20 -3.77 -3.09 -21.55
N ARG A 21 -3.04 -2.85 -20.47
CA ARG A 21 -3.60 -2.78 -19.13
C ARG A 21 -2.98 -1.65 -18.32
N LEU A 22 -3.82 -0.90 -17.62
CA LEU A 22 -3.42 0.12 -16.66
C LEU A 22 -3.41 -0.43 -15.25
N LEU A 23 -2.42 -0.02 -14.48
CA LEU A 23 -2.21 -0.41 -13.10
C LEU A 23 -1.97 0.83 -12.23
N PRO A 24 -2.51 0.85 -10.99
CA PRO A 24 -3.44 -0.13 -10.42
C PRO A 24 -4.85 -0.02 -11.04
N ARG A 25 -5.69 -1.05 -10.85
CA ARG A 25 -7.06 -1.12 -11.40
C ARG A 25 -8.08 -0.21 -10.72
N LYS A 26 -7.85 0.03 -9.43
CA LYS A 26 -8.64 0.93 -8.61
C LYS A 26 -7.68 1.78 -7.79
N VAL A 27 -7.96 3.07 -7.77
CA VAL A 27 -7.18 4.07 -7.07
C VAL A 27 -8.10 4.76 -6.07
N THR A 28 -7.68 4.79 -4.80
CA THR A 28 -8.29 5.64 -3.78
C THR A 28 -7.24 6.63 -3.28
N LEU A 29 -7.54 7.93 -3.32
CA LEU A 29 -6.67 9.03 -2.91
C LEU A 29 -7.40 9.96 -1.95
N ILE A 30 -6.65 10.73 -1.18
CA ILE A 30 -7.17 11.93 -0.52
C ILE A 30 -6.85 13.18 -1.36
N ILE A 31 -7.48 14.29 -1.02
CA ILE A 31 -7.19 15.58 -1.66
C ILE A 31 -5.69 15.93 -1.49
N GLY A 32 -5.05 16.29 -2.60
CA GLY A 32 -3.63 16.62 -2.68
C GLY A 32 -2.68 15.42 -2.78
N ALA A 33 -3.17 14.19 -2.67
CA ALA A 33 -2.36 12.99 -2.88
C ALA A 33 -2.18 12.69 -4.37
N THR A 34 -1.05 12.05 -4.70
CA THR A 34 -0.72 11.68 -6.09
C THR A 34 -0.37 10.20 -6.22
N ILE A 35 -0.59 9.63 -7.40
CA ILE A 35 -0.17 8.26 -7.70
C ILE A 35 0.21 8.12 -9.16
N GLN A 36 1.22 7.30 -9.42
CA GLN A 36 1.64 6.98 -10.78
C GLN A 36 0.78 5.84 -11.34
N ILE A 37 0.13 6.09 -12.47
CA ILE A 37 -0.50 5.05 -13.27
C ILE A 37 0.56 4.48 -14.21
N THR A 38 0.71 3.17 -14.20
CA THR A 38 1.61 2.45 -15.09
C THR A 38 0.81 1.63 -16.08
N SER A 39 1.43 1.29 -17.21
CA SER A 39 0.84 0.43 -18.22
C SER A 39 1.65 -0.85 -18.39
N GLU A 40 0.98 -1.96 -18.64
CA GLU A 40 1.56 -3.25 -19.03
C GLU A 40 0.90 -3.75 -20.34
N GLY A 41 1.63 -4.56 -21.12
CA GLY A 41 1.13 -5.08 -22.40
C GLY A 41 0.94 -4.01 -23.47
N GLY A 42 0.19 -4.34 -24.53
CA GLY A 42 -0.02 -3.46 -25.68
C GLY A 42 1.08 -3.53 -26.76
N PRO A 43 0.85 -2.87 -27.90
CA PRO A 43 1.78 -2.86 -29.03
C PRO A 43 3.12 -2.22 -28.64
N GLN A 44 4.22 -2.79 -29.11
CA GLN A 44 5.58 -2.32 -28.80
C GLN A 44 6.22 -1.69 -30.04
N PRO A 45 6.94 -0.56 -29.89
CA PRO A 45 7.12 0.21 -28.66
C PRO A 45 5.87 1.00 -28.27
N LEU A 46 5.57 1.07 -26.97
CA LEU A 46 4.49 1.91 -26.40
C LEU A 46 4.86 3.39 -26.46
N SER A 47 4.85 3.99 -27.65
CA SER A 47 5.43 5.32 -27.85
C SER A 47 4.48 6.48 -27.53
N ASN A 48 3.17 6.25 -27.42
CA ASN A 48 2.23 7.34 -27.14
C ASN A 48 0.94 6.87 -26.42
N ILE A 49 0.93 6.94 -25.08
CA ILE A 49 -0.25 6.69 -24.27
C ILE A 49 -0.85 8.04 -23.87
N ILE A 50 -2.11 8.26 -24.24
CA ILE A 50 -2.86 9.46 -23.85
C ILE A 50 -3.74 9.11 -22.66
N PHE A 51 -3.52 9.82 -21.55
CA PHE A 51 -4.34 9.71 -20.36
C PHE A 51 -5.40 10.82 -20.36
N SER A 52 -6.63 10.44 -19.99
CA SER A 52 -7.75 11.35 -19.82
C SER A 52 -8.59 10.92 -18.62
N LEU A 53 -9.20 11.88 -17.95
CA LEU A 53 -10.15 11.64 -16.86
C LEU A 53 -11.49 12.27 -17.26
N ASP A 54 -12.58 11.60 -16.91
CA ASP A 54 -13.95 12.05 -17.18
C ASP A 54 -14.35 13.31 -16.41
N ASP A 55 -13.94 13.46 -15.14
CA ASP A 55 -14.19 14.66 -14.34
C ASP A 55 -12.89 15.28 -13.79
N GLY A 56 -12.39 16.29 -14.50
CA GLY A 56 -11.21 17.08 -14.10
C GLY A 56 -11.36 17.86 -12.79
N ARG A 57 -12.57 17.96 -12.20
CA ARG A 57 -12.77 18.57 -10.88
C ARG A 57 -12.41 17.61 -9.75
N VAL A 58 -12.57 16.30 -9.97
CA VAL A 58 -12.27 15.25 -8.98
C VAL A 58 -10.77 15.00 -8.90
N ALA A 59 -10.12 14.81 -10.05
CA ALA A 59 -8.69 14.59 -10.14
C ALA A 59 -8.13 15.08 -11.48
N VAL A 60 -6.82 15.16 -11.61
CA VAL A 60 -6.14 15.48 -12.88
C VAL A 60 -4.99 14.51 -13.12
N VAL A 61 -4.80 14.10 -14.37
CA VAL A 61 -3.70 13.24 -14.80
C VAL A 61 -2.83 13.99 -15.81
N ASN A 62 -1.51 13.90 -15.66
CA ASN A 62 -0.58 14.48 -16.62
C ASN A 62 -0.24 13.50 -17.76
N SER A 63 0.56 13.95 -18.74
CA SER A 63 1.00 13.12 -19.86
C SER A 63 1.86 11.92 -19.46
N THR A 64 2.47 11.94 -18.28
CA THR A 64 3.27 10.81 -17.78
C THR A 64 2.43 9.79 -17.00
N GLY A 65 1.13 10.01 -16.82
CA GLY A 65 0.25 9.14 -16.03
C GLY A 65 0.29 9.41 -14.52
N LEU A 66 0.84 10.54 -14.07
CA LEU A 66 0.77 10.97 -12.67
C LEU A 66 -0.62 11.59 -12.40
N LEU A 67 -1.41 10.89 -11.60
CA LEU A 67 -2.75 11.27 -11.18
C LEU A 67 -2.69 12.03 -9.84
N THR A 68 -3.42 13.14 -9.73
CA THR A 68 -3.51 13.99 -8.53
C THR A 68 -4.96 14.18 -8.12
N GLY A 69 -5.31 13.90 -6.87
CA GLY A 69 -6.65 14.11 -6.33
C GLY A 69 -6.91 15.58 -5.95
N LEU A 70 -8.05 16.14 -6.40
CA LEU A 70 -8.39 17.55 -6.22
C LEU A 70 -9.63 17.76 -5.33
N ALA A 71 -10.70 17.01 -5.57
CA ALA A 71 -11.95 17.13 -4.81
C ALA A 71 -12.58 15.75 -4.60
N VAL A 72 -13.37 15.62 -3.54
CA VAL A 72 -14.06 14.37 -3.22
C VAL A 72 -15.00 13.98 -4.36
N GLY A 73 -14.90 12.73 -4.82
CA GLY A 73 -15.72 12.22 -5.90
C GLY A 73 -15.18 10.93 -6.51
N HIS A 74 -15.90 10.44 -7.51
CA HIS A 74 -15.50 9.30 -8.32
C HIS A 74 -15.21 9.77 -9.75
N GLY A 75 -14.25 9.14 -10.39
CA GLY A 75 -13.91 9.37 -11.78
C GLY A 75 -13.40 8.09 -12.45
N LEU A 76 -13.34 8.12 -13.77
CA LEU A 76 -12.89 7.03 -14.61
C LEU A 76 -11.73 7.52 -15.48
N LEU A 77 -10.53 7.05 -15.14
CA LEU A 77 -9.33 7.35 -15.91
C LEU A 77 -9.26 6.41 -17.10
N THR A 78 -9.09 6.95 -18.30
CA THR A 78 -8.93 6.19 -19.54
C THR A 78 -7.56 6.47 -20.11
N GLY A 79 -6.78 5.41 -20.34
CA GLY A 79 -5.54 5.46 -21.10
C GLY A 79 -5.76 4.87 -22.48
N VAL A 80 -5.30 5.57 -23.51
CA VAL A 80 -5.49 5.20 -24.91
C VAL A 80 -4.13 5.11 -25.59
N VAL A 81 -3.87 3.98 -26.23
CA VAL A 81 -2.70 3.78 -27.09
C VAL A 81 -3.07 4.18 -28.50
N GLN A 82 -2.44 5.22 -29.02
CA GLN A 82 -2.58 5.66 -30.41
C GLN A 82 -1.41 5.18 -31.23
N ALA A 83 -1.69 4.70 -32.45
CA ALA A 83 -0.68 4.43 -33.46
C ALA A 83 -1.03 5.18 -34.75
N VAL A 84 -0.02 5.40 -35.58
CA VAL A 84 -0.23 5.91 -36.94
C VAL A 84 -0.47 4.70 -37.84
N ASP A 85 -1.61 4.69 -38.51
CA ASP A 85 -1.92 3.69 -39.53
C ASP A 85 -0.91 3.82 -40.70
N ALA A 86 -0.25 2.71 -41.02
CA ALA A 86 0.79 2.65 -42.05
C ALA A 86 0.25 2.92 -43.46
N GLU A 87 -1.04 2.69 -43.71
CA GLU A 87 -1.66 2.88 -45.03
C GLU A 87 -2.29 4.27 -45.18
N THR A 88 -2.95 4.77 -44.13
CA THR A 88 -3.71 6.02 -44.19
C THR A 88 -2.99 7.23 -43.58
N GLY A 89 -1.93 7.00 -42.80
CA GLY A 89 -1.22 8.06 -42.06
C GLY A 89 -2.05 8.70 -40.94
N GLN A 90 -3.22 8.15 -40.61
CA GLN A 90 -4.11 8.68 -39.57
C GLN A 90 -3.81 8.08 -38.20
N LEU A 91 -4.11 8.85 -37.13
CA LEU A 91 -4.02 8.36 -35.76
C LEU A 91 -5.23 7.45 -35.46
N VAL A 92 -4.96 6.18 -35.16
CA VAL A 92 -5.97 5.19 -34.81
C VAL A 92 -5.75 4.72 -33.37
N VAL A 93 -6.84 4.54 -32.63
CA VAL A 93 -6.82 3.93 -31.31
C VAL A 93 -6.62 2.43 -31.45
N VAL A 94 -5.46 1.93 -31.05
CA VAL A 94 -5.12 0.50 -31.13
C VAL A 94 -5.59 -0.25 -29.90
N SER A 95 -5.50 0.39 -28.73
CA SER A 95 -5.91 -0.21 -27.47
C SER A 95 -6.30 0.85 -26.46
N GLN A 96 -7.18 0.47 -25.54
CA GLN A 96 -7.60 1.34 -24.45
C GLN A 96 -7.87 0.52 -23.19
N ASP A 97 -7.67 1.14 -22.03
CA ASP A 97 -8.02 0.54 -20.75
C ASP A 97 -8.42 1.62 -19.75
N LYS A 98 -9.09 1.20 -18.67
CA LYS A 98 -9.73 2.09 -17.70
C LYS A 98 -9.36 1.74 -16.26
N VAL A 99 -9.31 2.78 -15.43
CA VAL A 99 -9.01 2.72 -14.00
C VAL A 99 -10.07 3.50 -13.23
N GLU A 100 -10.63 2.89 -12.19
CA GLU A 100 -11.54 3.57 -11.28
C GLU A 100 -10.73 4.47 -10.33
N VAL A 101 -11.10 5.74 -10.26
CA VAL A 101 -10.50 6.73 -9.37
C VAL A 101 -11.54 7.17 -8.35
N GLU A 102 -11.12 7.20 -7.09
CA GLU A 102 -11.94 7.63 -5.97
C GLU A 102 -11.11 8.59 -5.12
N VAL A 103 -11.60 9.82 -4.94
CA VAL A 103 -11.00 10.80 -4.05
C VAL A 103 -11.91 10.96 -2.84
N VAL A 104 -11.35 10.74 -1.64
CA VAL A 104 -12.11 10.69 -0.38
C VAL A 104 -11.52 11.60 0.69
N GLN A 105 -12.35 11.90 1.69
CA GLN A 105 -11.91 12.42 2.97
C GLN A 105 -11.64 11.28 3.95
N LEU A 106 -10.61 11.43 4.77
CA LEU A 106 -10.40 10.50 5.88
C LEU A 106 -11.36 10.87 7.01
N THR A 107 -12.30 9.96 7.30
CA THR A 107 -13.21 10.10 8.45
C THR A 107 -12.57 9.59 9.74
N ALA A 108 -11.75 8.55 9.62
CA ALA A 108 -11.02 7.94 10.72
C ALA A 108 -9.74 7.29 10.19
N VAL A 109 -8.81 7.03 11.11
CA VAL A 109 -7.60 6.25 10.85
C VAL A 109 -7.63 4.99 11.71
N ARG A 110 -6.91 3.96 11.28
CA ARG A 110 -6.69 2.74 12.06
C ARG A 110 -5.23 2.30 11.98
N ILE A 111 -4.74 1.70 13.06
CA ILE A 111 -3.45 1.05 13.09
C ILE A 111 -3.63 -0.36 12.53
N HIS A 112 -2.96 -0.64 11.42
CA HIS A 112 -2.84 -1.99 10.93
C HIS A 112 -1.61 -2.68 11.51
N ALA A 113 -1.85 -3.65 12.39
CA ALA A 113 -0.84 -4.52 12.96
C ALA A 113 -1.11 -5.97 12.50
N PRO A 114 -0.13 -6.67 11.89
CA PRO A 114 -0.28 -8.07 11.49
C PRO A 114 -0.61 -9.00 12.66
N ILE A 115 -0.10 -8.70 13.85
CA ILE A 115 -0.35 -9.45 15.08
C ILE A 115 -0.53 -8.49 16.27
N THR A 116 -1.40 -8.85 17.22
CA THR A 116 -1.57 -8.11 18.50
C THR A 116 -0.95 -8.86 19.67
N ARG A 117 -0.43 -10.07 19.42
CA ARG A 117 0.29 -10.91 20.38
C ARG A 117 1.63 -11.29 19.79
N MET A 118 2.70 -10.88 20.45
CA MET A 118 4.07 -11.12 19.98
C MET A 118 4.97 -11.63 21.10
N LYS A 119 6.00 -12.37 20.71
CA LYS A 119 7.02 -12.84 21.64
C LYS A 119 8.01 -11.71 21.95
N THR A 120 8.63 -11.74 23.13
CA THR A 120 9.78 -10.87 23.43
C THR A 120 10.88 -11.03 22.38
N GLY A 121 11.48 -9.91 21.98
CA GLY A 121 12.49 -9.83 20.91
C GLY A 121 11.94 -9.85 19.48
N THR A 122 10.62 -10.00 19.27
CA THR A 122 10.02 -9.91 17.94
C THR A 122 9.97 -8.45 17.48
N GLN A 123 10.26 -8.23 16.20
CA GLN A 123 9.99 -6.98 15.47
C GLN A 123 8.72 -7.17 14.63
N MET A 124 7.88 -6.14 14.57
CA MET A 124 6.67 -6.14 13.75
C MET A 124 6.49 -4.78 13.06
N PRO A 125 6.25 -4.75 11.73
CA PRO A 125 5.88 -3.53 11.05
C PRO A 125 4.41 -3.18 11.34
N VAL A 126 4.16 -1.89 11.56
CA VAL A 126 2.83 -1.32 11.81
C VAL A 126 2.67 -0.08 10.96
N TYR A 127 1.48 0.13 10.41
CA TYR A 127 1.22 1.30 9.58
C TYR A 127 -0.21 1.80 9.75
N VAL A 128 -0.40 3.07 9.39
CA VAL A 128 -1.72 3.71 9.41
C VAL A 128 -2.48 3.33 8.15
N MET A 129 -3.76 3.00 8.30
CA MET A 129 -4.73 2.94 7.21
C MET A 129 -5.88 3.88 7.51
N GLY A 130 -6.67 4.20 6.50
CA GLY A 130 -8.01 4.74 6.69
C GLY A 130 -8.99 3.67 7.14
N ILE A 131 -10.27 4.03 7.20
CA ILE A 131 -11.33 3.13 7.68
C ILE A 131 -11.61 1.97 6.72
N THR A 132 -11.50 2.21 5.41
CA THR A 132 -11.65 1.18 4.38
C THR A 132 -10.30 0.53 4.04
N SER A 133 -10.33 -0.68 3.48
CA SER A 133 -9.12 -1.37 3.00
C SER A 133 -8.46 -0.71 1.78
N SER A 134 -9.20 0.13 1.05
CA SER A 134 -8.66 0.88 -0.09
C SER A 134 -7.90 2.14 0.31
N GLN A 135 -8.13 2.67 1.51
CA GLN A 135 -7.40 3.82 2.07
C GLN A 135 -6.08 3.37 2.69
N THR A 136 -5.12 3.06 1.83
CA THR A 136 -3.79 2.59 2.22
C THR A 136 -2.84 3.76 2.49
N PRO A 137 -1.63 3.55 3.06
CA PRO A 137 -0.64 4.62 3.17
C PRO A 137 -0.33 5.36 1.85
N PHE A 138 -0.45 4.69 0.70
CA PHE A 138 -0.24 5.30 -0.61
C PHE A 138 -1.35 6.28 -1.00
N SER A 139 -2.53 6.16 -0.38
CA SER A 139 -3.67 7.03 -0.63
C SER A 139 -3.50 8.44 -0.03
N PHE A 140 -2.62 8.60 0.97
CA PHE A 140 -2.50 9.85 1.74
C PHE A 140 -1.07 10.24 2.16
N GLY A 141 -0.10 9.33 2.14
CA GLY A 141 1.24 9.56 2.70
C GLY A 141 2.08 10.59 1.95
N ASN A 142 1.71 10.93 0.71
CA ASN A 142 2.38 11.91 -0.13
C ASN A 142 1.53 13.15 -0.45
N ALA A 143 0.43 13.36 0.28
CA ALA A 143 -0.45 14.48 0.02
C ALA A 143 0.24 15.83 0.22
N VAL A 144 -0.17 16.83 -0.55
CA VAL A 144 0.28 18.22 -0.42
C VAL A 144 -0.95 19.13 -0.37
N PRO A 145 -1.22 19.85 0.74
CA PRO A 145 -0.50 19.84 2.02
C PRO A 145 -0.45 18.46 2.70
N GLY A 146 0.61 18.20 3.45
CA GLY A 146 0.86 16.87 4.02
C GLY A 146 0.12 16.58 5.33
N LEU A 147 0.20 15.31 5.74
CA LEU A 147 -0.20 14.83 7.06
C LEU A 147 1.03 14.60 7.94
N THR A 148 0.88 14.66 9.25
CA THR A 148 1.93 14.31 10.22
C THR A 148 1.48 13.19 11.15
N PHE A 149 2.38 12.26 11.46
CA PHE A 149 2.07 11.03 12.18
C PHE A 149 2.87 10.96 13.48
N HIS A 150 2.16 10.93 14.61
CA HIS A 150 2.75 10.89 15.94
C HIS A 150 2.39 9.58 16.63
N TRP A 151 3.40 8.75 16.87
CA TRP A 151 3.24 7.47 17.56
C TRP A 151 3.59 7.59 19.04
N SER A 152 2.83 6.89 19.87
CA SER A 152 3.04 6.85 21.32
C SER A 152 2.71 5.46 21.86
N VAL A 153 3.38 5.09 22.96
CA VAL A 153 3.18 3.81 23.65
C VAL A 153 2.91 4.08 25.12
N THR A 154 1.92 3.39 25.69
CA THR A 154 1.56 3.53 27.11
C THR A 154 2.69 3.07 28.04
N LYS A 155 3.29 1.90 27.77
CA LYS A 155 4.41 1.32 28.53
C LYS A 155 5.62 1.08 27.62
N ARG A 156 6.59 2.00 27.65
CA ARG A 156 7.81 1.95 26.83
C ARG A 156 8.73 0.77 27.17
N ASP A 157 8.66 0.26 28.40
CA ASP A 157 9.44 -0.92 28.80
C ASP A 157 8.93 -2.21 28.15
N THR A 158 7.64 -2.25 27.80
CA THR A 158 7.00 -3.42 27.17
C THR A 158 7.18 -3.40 25.65
N LEU A 159 7.00 -2.24 25.02
CA LEU A 159 7.04 -2.08 23.58
C LEU A 159 7.79 -0.80 23.21
N ASP A 160 8.72 -0.94 22.28
CA ASP A 160 9.53 0.14 21.74
C ASP A 160 9.10 0.44 20.30
N VAL A 161 9.02 1.71 19.91
CA VAL A 161 8.61 2.15 18.55
C VAL A 161 9.79 2.82 17.89
N LYS A 162 10.14 2.37 16.69
CA LYS A 162 11.22 2.95 15.89
C LYS A 162 10.75 3.25 14.48
N THR A 163 11.32 4.30 13.89
CA THR A 163 11.13 4.57 12.47
C THR A 163 11.80 3.48 11.63
N ARG A 164 11.26 3.16 10.45
CA ARG A 164 11.79 2.12 9.55
C ARG A 164 13.26 2.34 9.13
N HIS A 165 13.76 3.56 9.24
CA HIS A 165 15.13 3.92 8.88
C HIS A 165 16.02 4.21 10.10
N SER A 166 15.59 3.80 11.29
CA SER A 166 16.33 4.04 12.54
C SER A 166 17.71 3.38 12.55
N GLU A 167 17.89 2.25 11.86
CA GLU A 167 19.18 1.57 11.72
C GLU A 167 20.22 2.39 10.95
N ALA A 168 19.76 3.24 10.02
CA ALA A 168 20.62 4.15 9.26
C ALA A 168 20.94 5.47 10.02
N SER A 169 20.55 5.58 11.30
CA SER A 169 20.61 6.82 12.09
C SER A 169 19.90 8.01 11.43
N PHE A 170 18.96 7.74 10.52
CA PHE A 170 18.21 8.77 9.80
C PHE A 170 16.88 9.02 10.50
N GLN A 171 16.71 10.22 11.06
CA GLN A 171 15.44 10.65 11.64
C GLN A 171 14.51 11.12 10.53
N LEU A 172 13.47 10.33 10.22
CA LEU A 172 12.45 10.77 9.30
C LEU A 172 11.62 11.89 9.93
N PRO A 173 11.34 12.97 9.17
CA PRO A 173 10.38 13.95 9.60
C PRO A 173 9.00 13.30 9.82
N ALA A 174 8.21 13.84 10.75
CA ALA A 174 6.92 13.28 11.14
C ALA A 174 5.93 13.06 9.97
N LYS A 175 6.11 13.76 8.83
CA LYS A 175 5.32 13.57 7.60
C LYS A 175 5.44 12.19 6.96
N TYR A 176 6.54 11.46 7.19
CA TYR A 176 6.77 10.14 6.58
C TYR A 176 6.63 8.98 7.56
N ASN A 177 6.20 9.25 8.80
CA ASN A 177 6.02 8.24 9.84
C ASN A 177 4.64 7.56 9.78
N PHE A 178 4.03 7.43 8.60
CA PHE A 178 2.79 6.64 8.44
C PHE A 178 3.02 5.13 8.68
N ALA A 179 4.28 4.68 8.70
CA ALA A 179 4.69 3.31 9.02
C ALA A 179 5.91 3.30 9.95
N VAL A 180 5.88 2.44 10.96
CA VAL A 180 6.91 2.27 11.99
C VAL A 180 7.14 0.79 12.29
N ASP A 181 8.27 0.47 12.90
CA ASP A 181 8.56 -0.85 13.46
C ASP A 181 8.35 -0.83 14.97
N VAL A 182 7.71 -1.86 15.50
CA VAL A 182 7.58 -2.06 16.95
C VAL A 182 8.33 -3.28 17.41
N TYR A 183 8.96 -3.17 18.58
CA TYR A 183 9.80 -4.20 19.18
C TYR A 183 9.25 -4.61 20.53
N GLY A 184 8.95 -5.89 20.69
CA GLY A 184 8.55 -6.46 21.97
C GLY A 184 9.76 -6.57 22.91
N ARG A 185 9.74 -5.85 24.03
CA ARG A 185 10.85 -5.79 25.00
C ARG A 185 10.60 -6.70 26.19
N VAL A 186 9.82 -6.23 27.15
CA VAL A 186 9.46 -6.96 28.37
C VAL A 186 8.06 -7.56 28.24
N LYS A 187 7.78 -8.68 28.92
CA LYS A 187 6.43 -9.24 28.99
C LYS A 187 5.43 -8.22 29.56
N GLY A 188 4.26 -8.15 28.97
CA GLY A 188 3.21 -7.24 29.42
C GLY A 188 2.18 -6.94 28.35
N ARG A 189 1.18 -6.13 28.74
CA ARG A 189 0.20 -5.55 27.83
C ARG A 189 0.39 -4.03 27.81
N THR A 190 0.41 -3.46 26.61
CA THR A 190 0.61 -2.02 26.39
C THR A 190 -0.23 -1.53 25.21
N GLY A 191 -0.63 -0.26 25.26
CA GLY A 191 -1.31 0.41 24.15
C GLY A 191 -0.30 1.02 23.18
N LEU A 192 -0.57 0.88 21.88
CA LEU A 192 0.08 1.62 20.81
C LEU A 192 -0.94 2.58 20.22
N LYS A 193 -0.64 3.88 20.28
CA LYS A 193 -1.53 4.95 19.81
C LYS A 193 -0.85 5.76 18.72
N VAL A 194 -1.62 6.10 17.68
CA VAL A 194 -1.22 7.03 16.63
C VAL A 194 -2.14 8.24 16.60
N VAL A 195 -1.58 9.43 16.42
CA VAL A 195 -2.31 10.67 16.17
C VAL A 195 -1.83 11.25 14.84
N VAL A 196 -2.77 11.41 13.91
CA VAL A 196 -2.54 11.94 12.56
C VAL A 196 -3.11 13.35 12.50
N LYS A 197 -2.30 14.33 12.11
CA LYS A 197 -2.71 15.74 12.02
C LYS A 197 -2.55 16.26 10.60
N VAL A 198 -3.52 17.04 10.14
CA VAL A 198 -3.39 17.81 8.90
C VAL A 198 -2.47 19.00 9.10
N LEU A 199 -1.63 19.31 8.11
CA LEU A 199 -0.84 20.55 8.11
C LEU A 199 -1.71 21.77 7.79
N ASP A 200 -2.71 21.59 6.92
CA ASP A 200 -3.65 22.63 6.53
C ASP A 200 -5.09 22.11 6.60
N PRO A 201 -5.89 22.51 7.60
CA PRO A 201 -7.30 22.15 7.69
C PRO A 201 -8.16 22.64 6.51
N ALA A 202 -7.75 23.72 5.83
CA ALA A 202 -8.48 24.25 4.67
C ALA A 202 -8.36 23.36 3.43
N ALA A 203 -7.38 22.44 3.40
CA ALA A 203 -7.21 21.45 2.34
C ALA A 203 -8.31 20.38 2.32
N ASN A 204 -9.24 20.37 3.30
CA ASN A 204 -10.40 19.48 3.34
C ASN A 204 -10.04 17.98 3.26
N GLN A 205 -8.90 17.58 3.79
CA GLN A 205 -8.42 16.19 3.73
C GLN A 205 -9.11 15.27 4.74
N PHE A 206 -9.51 15.82 5.89
CA PHE A 206 -10.28 15.11 6.91
C PHE A 206 -11.75 15.50 6.83
N TYR A 207 -12.62 14.54 7.15
CA TYR A 207 -14.05 14.77 7.19
C TYR A 207 -14.40 15.86 8.21
N ASN A 208 -15.36 16.73 7.88
CA ASN A 208 -15.82 17.83 8.73
C ASN A 208 -14.71 18.78 9.23
N MET A 209 -13.67 18.99 8.42
CA MET A 209 -12.53 19.87 8.75
C MET A 209 -11.84 19.50 10.09
N ALA A 210 -11.83 18.21 10.43
CA ALA A 210 -11.13 17.73 11.62
C ALA A 210 -9.65 18.10 11.55
N LYS A 211 -9.06 18.48 12.70
CA LYS A 211 -7.63 18.82 12.78
C LYS A 211 -6.76 17.59 13.04
N GLU A 212 -7.33 16.59 13.70
CA GLU A 212 -6.61 15.36 14.07
C GLU A 212 -7.54 14.15 14.06
N LEU A 213 -6.96 13.01 13.73
CA LEU A 213 -7.57 11.69 13.84
C LEU A 213 -6.64 10.81 14.67
N SER A 214 -7.19 9.86 15.43
CA SER A 214 -6.37 8.97 16.25
C SER A 214 -6.93 7.56 16.32
N ASP A 215 -6.06 6.60 16.54
CA ASP A 215 -6.42 5.22 16.86
C ASP A 215 -5.48 4.63 17.90
N GLU A 216 -5.95 3.64 18.65
CA GLU A 216 -5.20 2.96 19.69
C GLU A 216 -5.52 1.45 19.72
N ILE A 217 -4.47 0.64 19.65
CA ILE A 217 -4.57 -0.82 19.73
C ILE A 217 -3.80 -1.34 20.96
N GLN A 218 -4.24 -2.49 21.47
CA GLN A 218 -3.57 -3.17 22.58
C GLN A 218 -2.67 -4.28 22.06
N ILE A 219 -1.38 -4.23 22.42
CA ILE A 219 -0.37 -5.24 22.08
C ILE A 219 0.04 -5.99 23.35
N GLN A 220 0.04 -7.31 23.27
CA GLN A 220 0.52 -8.20 24.31
C GLN A 220 1.87 -8.82 23.93
N VAL A 221 2.88 -8.56 24.74
CA VAL A 221 4.21 -9.16 24.64
C VAL A 221 4.31 -10.29 25.65
N PHE A 222 4.68 -11.49 25.20
CA PHE A 222 4.86 -12.67 26.06
C PHE A 222 6.27 -13.25 25.95
N GLU A 223 6.74 -13.87 27.03
CA GLU A 223 8.06 -14.51 27.07
C GLU A 223 8.11 -15.76 26.19
N LYS A 224 9.31 -16.08 25.70
CA LYS A 224 9.61 -17.37 25.08
C LYS A 224 9.22 -18.50 26.05
N LEU A 225 8.50 -19.49 25.55
CA LEU A 225 8.29 -20.73 26.30
C LEU A 225 9.65 -21.41 26.50
N HIS A 226 10.00 -21.71 27.75
CA HIS A 226 11.19 -22.48 28.10
C HIS A 226 10.90 -23.42 29.27
N LEU A 227 11.70 -24.48 29.36
CA LEU A 227 11.63 -25.44 30.46
C LEU A 227 12.37 -24.87 31.67
N ILE A 228 11.67 -24.82 32.79
CA ILE A 228 12.23 -24.56 34.13
C ILE A 228 12.72 -25.88 34.73
N THR A 229 12.09 -27.01 34.39
CA THR A 229 12.50 -28.32 34.89
C THR A 229 12.34 -29.36 33.78
N PRO A 230 13.44 -30.03 33.36
CA PRO A 230 14.83 -29.69 33.67
C PRO A 230 15.21 -28.31 33.11
N GLU A 231 16.12 -27.58 33.76
CA GLU A 231 16.56 -26.24 33.31
C GLU A 231 17.49 -26.37 32.10
N VAL A 232 16.89 -26.61 30.93
CA VAL A 232 17.62 -26.85 29.68
C VAL A 232 16.94 -26.12 28.54
N GLU A 233 17.72 -25.42 27.72
CA GLU A 233 17.25 -24.88 26.43
C GLU A 233 17.17 -25.97 25.34
N ALA A 234 16.62 -27.14 25.69
CA ALA A 234 16.70 -28.30 24.83
C ALA A 234 15.53 -28.34 23.83
N LYS A 235 15.83 -28.49 22.53
CA LYS A 235 14.83 -28.88 21.52
C LYS A 235 14.39 -30.34 21.66
N GLN A 236 15.17 -31.15 22.38
CA GLN A 236 15.00 -32.59 22.53
C GLN A 236 15.42 -33.01 23.94
N ILE A 237 14.67 -33.92 24.57
CA ILE A 237 15.01 -34.51 25.86
C ILE A 237 15.30 -35.99 25.62
N LEU A 238 16.52 -36.42 25.91
CA LEU A 238 16.89 -37.83 25.85
C LEU A 238 16.57 -38.49 27.19
N MET A 239 15.85 -39.60 27.16
CA MET A 239 15.44 -40.35 28.35
C MET A 239 15.68 -41.84 28.16
N SER A 240 16.00 -42.54 29.23
CA SER A 240 16.04 -44.00 29.22
C SER A 240 14.63 -44.59 29.13
N PRO A 241 14.47 -45.78 28.52
CA PRO A 241 13.18 -46.48 28.52
C PRO A 241 12.64 -46.67 29.93
N ASN A 242 11.33 -46.49 30.13
CA ASN A 242 10.64 -46.59 31.42
C ASN A 242 11.09 -45.59 32.50
N SER A 243 11.73 -44.48 32.13
CA SER A 243 12.01 -43.37 33.06
C SER A 243 10.89 -42.32 33.09
N PHE A 244 10.81 -41.58 34.19
CA PHE A 244 9.86 -40.49 34.38
C PHE A 244 10.60 -39.17 34.60
N ILE A 245 10.17 -38.10 33.91
CA ILE A 245 10.66 -36.75 34.14
C ILE A 245 9.49 -35.80 34.37
N LYS A 246 9.57 -34.98 35.42
CA LYS A 246 8.58 -33.94 35.67
C LYS A 246 8.95 -32.68 34.89
N LEU A 247 8.21 -32.40 33.83
CA LEU A 247 8.39 -31.19 33.05
C LEU A 247 7.67 -30.00 33.71
N ARG A 248 8.38 -28.88 33.84
CA ARG A 248 7.80 -27.61 34.26
C ARG A 248 8.25 -26.51 33.31
N THR A 249 7.31 -25.69 32.85
CA THR A 249 7.56 -24.54 31.96
C THR A 249 7.39 -23.22 32.71
N ASN A 250 7.78 -22.11 32.08
CA ASN A 250 7.48 -20.75 32.55
C ASN A 250 6.03 -20.30 32.32
N ARG A 251 5.13 -21.25 32.11
CA ARG A 251 3.68 -21.10 31.99
C ARG A 251 3.01 -22.05 32.95
#